data_AF-A0A382WT68-F1
#
_entry.id   AF-A0A382WT68-F1
#
_cell.length_a   1.000
_cell.length_b   1.000
_cell.length_c   1.000
_cell.angle_alpha   90.00
_cell.angle_beta   90.00
_cell.angle_gamma   90.00
#
_symmetry.space_group_name_H-M   'P 1'
#
loop_
_entity.id
_entity.type
_entity.pdbx_description
1 polymer ?
#
loop_
_entity_poly.entity_id
_entity_poly.type
_entity_poly.pdbx_seq_one_letter_code
_entity_poly.pdbx_strand_id
1 'polypeptide(L)'
;MSEPNTAVEEITLPPEKASKCRQCKTEHDRKIFQQELSVCPSCGWHASLTAQQWIDHLADPDTFREIGKTLYSADPLEFSVTEPYRDRLREAEQQTGMHEAAISGEARLD
;
A
#
# COMPACT_ATOMS: atom_id res chain seq x y z
N MET A 1 49.96 17.85 -12.77
CA MET A 1 48.78 18.49 -12.17
C MET A 1 47.65 17.50 -12.34
N SER A 2 47.50 16.62 -11.36
CA SER A 2 46.61 15.46 -11.44
C SER A 2 45.28 15.84 -10.80
N GLU A 3 44.21 15.76 -11.59
CA GLU A 3 42.83 15.97 -11.15
C GLU A 3 42.41 14.86 -10.18
N PRO A 4 41.79 15.17 -9.02
CA PRO A 4 41.14 14.14 -8.21
C PRO A 4 39.73 13.88 -8.74
N ASN A 5 39.57 12.75 -9.43
CA ASN A 5 38.27 12.18 -9.78
C ASN A 5 37.56 11.75 -8.50
N THR A 6 36.52 12.49 -8.10
CA THR A 6 35.62 12.09 -7.00
C THR A 6 34.62 11.09 -7.57
N ALA A 7 34.93 9.80 -7.42
CA ALA A 7 33.98 8.74 -7.69
C ALA A 7 32.86 8.83 -6.64
N VAL A 8 31.66 9.23 -7.09
CA VAL A 8 30.42 9.04 -6.33
C VAL A 8 30.11 7.56 -6.32
N GLU A 9 30.26 6.94 -5.15
CA GLU A 9 29.97 5.53 -4.92
C GLU A 9 28.44 5.36 -4.87
N GLU A 10 27.89 4.76 -5.93
CA GLU A 10 26.46 4.47 -6.06
C GLU A 10 26.06 3.46 -4.98
N ILE A 11 25.32 3.94 -3.98
CA ILE A 11 24.82 3.11 -2.87
C ILE A 11 23.79 2.13 -3.46
N THR A 12 24.23 0.89 -3.69
CA THR A 12 23.35 -0.20 -4.10
C THR A 12 22.51 -0.62 -2.90
N LEU A 13 21.30 -0.06 -2.82
CA LEU A 13 20.27 -0.52 -1.89
C LEU A 13 20.03 -2.03 -2.13
N PRO A 14 19.93 -2.84 -1.06
CA PRO A 14 19.73 -4.29 -1.21
C PRO A 14 18.46 -4.56 -2.03
N PRO A 15 18.47 -5.57 -2.92
CA PRO A 15 17.33 -5.85 -3.78
C PRO A 15 16.12 -6.15 -2.91
N GLU A 16 15.16 -5.26 -3.00
CA GLU A 16 13.86 -5.34 -2.35
C GLU A 16 13.17 -6.62 -2.85
N LYS A 17 12.68 -7.45 -1.92
CA LYS A 17 12.20 -8.81 -2.18
C LYS A 17 11.30 -8.88 -3.42
N ALA A 18 11.61 -9.81 -4.33
CA ALA A 18 10.82 -10.07 -5.54
C ALA A 18 9.34 -10.36 -5.22
N SER A 19 8.45 -9.91 -6.10
CA SER A 19 7.01 -10.12 -6.01
C SER A 19 6.60 -11.35 -6.82
N LYS A 20 6.11 -12.39 -6.15
CA LYS A 20 5.64 -13.61 -6.83
C LYS A 20 4.16 -13.52 -7.20
N CYS A 21 3.85 -13.71 -8.49
CA CYS A 21 2.47 -13.75 -8.97
C CYS A 21 1.71 -14.94 -8.38
N ARG A 22 0.48 -14.72 -7.88
CA ARG A 22 -0.34 -15.80 -7.32
C ARG A 22 -0.93 -16.72 -8.39
N GLN A 23 -1.12 -16.24 -9.61
CA GLN A 23 -1.71 -16.99 -10.73
C GLN A 23 -0.66 -17.79 -11.51
N CYS A 24 0.29 -17.14 -12.19
CA CYS A 24 1.28 -17.82 -13.04
C CYS A 24 2.57 -18.24 -12.33
N LYS A 25 2.74 -17.86 -11.05
CA LYS A 25 3.93 -18.14 -10.21
C LYS A 25 5.23 -17.50 -10.68
N THR A 26 5.21 -16.70 -11.74
CA THR A 26 6.36 -15.89 -12.18
C THR A 26 6.76 -14.89 -11.09
N GLU A 27 8.06 -14.72 -10.92
CA GLU A 27 8.63 -13.71 -10.02
C GLU A 27 8.96 -12.45 -10.83
N HIS A 28 8.55 -11.31 -10.30
CA HIS A 28 8.80 -10.00 -10.89
C HIS A 28 9.63 -9.15 -9.93
N ASP A 29 10.41 -8.24 -10.49
CA ASP A 29 11.00 -7.16 -9.71
C ASP A 29 9.86 -6.36 -9.04
N ARG A 30 10.02 -6.08 -7.74
CA ARG A 30 8.96 -5.44 -6.95
C ARG A 30 8.67 -4.02 -7.41
N LYS A 31 9.68 -3.26 -7.85
CA LYS A 31 9.49 -1.89 -8.36
C LYS A 31 8.71 -1.90 -9.65
N ILE A 32 9.11 -2.77 -10.58
CA ILE A 32 8.40 -2.93 -11.86
C ILE A 32 6.96 -3.36 -11.62
N PHE A 33 6.74 -4.35 -10.75
CA PHE A 33 5.38 -4.80 -10.44
C PHE A 33 4.52 -3.69 -9.82
N GLN A 34 5.09 -2.84 -8.96
CA GLN A 34 4.38 -1.68 -8.39
C GLN A 34 4.10 -0.59 -9.43
N GLN A 35 5.05 -0.31 -10.34
CA GLN A 35 4.87 0.64 -11.44
C GLN A 35 3.74 0.21 -12.39
N GLU A 36 3.58 -1.10 -12.61
CA GLU A 36 2.50 -1.69 -13.40
C GLU A 36 1.19 -1.86 -12.61
N LEU A 37 0.92 -1.03 -11.60
CA LEU A 37 -0.30 -1.07 -10.77
C LEU A 37 -0.54 -2.44 -10.12
N SER A 38 0.53 -3.18 -9.83
CA SER A 38 0.46 -4.56 -9.33
C SER A 38 -0.29 -5.52 -10.26
N VAL A 39 -0.24 -5.27 -11.57
CA VAL A 39 -0.69 -6.18 -12.63
C VAL A 39 0.48 -7.04 -13.08
N CYS A 40 0.27 -8.35 -13.15
CA CYS A 40 1.29 -9.27 -13.60
C CYS A 40 1.55 -9.11 -15.10
N PRO A 41 2.75 -8.72 -15.55
CA PRO A 41 3.03 -8.50 -16.97
C PRO A 41 3.02 -9.80 -17.78
N SER A 42 3.18 -10.96 -17.14
CA SER A 42 3.16 -12.25 -17.84
C SER A 42 1.77 -12.83 -18.07
N CYS A 43 0.79 -12.53 -17.21
CA CYS A 43 -0.52 -13.17 -17.29
C CYS A 43 -1.73 -12.25 -17.05
N GLY A 44 -1.51 -10.95 -16.81
CA GLY A 44 -2.57 -9.97 -16.58
C GLY A 44 -3.32 -10.13 -15.25
N TRP A 45 -2.79 -10.90 -14.29
CA TRP A 45 -3.42 -11.03 -12.97
C TRP A 45 -3.26 -9.76 -12.14
N HIS A 46 -4.33 -9.29 -11.50
CA HIS A 46 -4.32 -8.11 -10.64
C HIS A 46 -4.12 -8.53 -9.18
N ALA A 47 -3.04 -8.06 -8.56
CA ALA A 47 -2.92 -8.10 -7.10
C ALA A 47 -3.74 -6.95 -6.47
N SER A 48 -4.08 -7.12 -5.19
CA SER A 48 -4.73 -6.06 -4.42
C SER A 48 -3.77 -4.90 -4.17
N LEU A 49 -4.28 -3.69 -4.38
CA LEU A 49 -3.66 -2.44 -3.93
C LEU A 49 -4.34 -1.97 -2.63
N THR A 50 -3.58 -1.32 -1.75
CA THR A 50 -4.14 -0.68 -0.56
C THR A 50 -4.95 0.56 -0.95
N ALA A 51 -5.81 1.03 -0.05
CA ALA A 51 -6.57 2.26 -0.25
C ALA A 51 -5.65 3.46 -0.52
N GLN A 52 -4.53 3.57 0.21
CA GLN A 52 -3.53 4.62 -0.02
C GLN A 52 -2.89 4.52 -1.41
N GLN A 53 -2.53 3.33 -1.86
CA GLN A 53 -1.97 3.14 -3.22
C GLN A 53 -2.96 3.56 -4.30
N TRP A 54 -4.25 3.25 -4.12
CA TRP A 54 -5.29 3.74 -5.04
C TRP A 54 -5.38 5.26 -5.07
N ILE A 55 -5.32 5.91 -3.90
CA ILE A 55 -5.32 7.37 -3.80
C ILE A 55 -4.09 7.94 -4.52
N ASP A 56 -2.90 7.40 -4.29
CA ASP A 56 -1.65 7.87 -4.92
C ASP A 56 -1.66 7.72 -6.44
N HIS A 57 -2.42 6.74 -6.98
CA HIS A 57 -2.57 6.52 -8.42
C HIS A 57 -3.70 7.33 -9.07
N LEU A 58 -4.75 7.69 -8.33
CA LEU A 58 -5.93 8.37 -8.87
C LEU A 58 -5.95 9.87 -8.58
N ALA A 59 -5.38 10.31 -7.46
CA ALA A 59 -5.39 11.72 -7.09
C ALA A 59 -4.17 12.44 -7.67
N ASP A 60 -4.38 13.67 -8.13
CA ASP A 60 -3.27 14.57 -8.41
C ASP A 60 -2.41 14.76 -7.14
N PRO A 61 -1.06 14.85 -7.28
CA PRO A 61 -0.17 15.05 -6.15
C PRO A 61 -0.61 16.22 -5.26
N ASP A 62 -0.59 15.98 -3.95
CA ASP A 62 -0.94 16.96 -2.90
C ASP A 62 -2.37 17.52 -2.95
N THR A 63 -3.30 16.86 -3.65
CA THR A 63 -4.71 17.31 -3.73
C THR A 63 -5.67 16.54 -2.84
N PHE A 64 -5.33 15.30 -2.46
CA PHE A 64 -6.21 14.47 -1.64
C PHE A 64 -6.38 15.03 -0.23
N ARG A 65 -7.64 15.23 0.17
CA ARG A 65 -8.04 15.66 1.51
C ARG A 65 -8.93 14.61 2.13
N GLU A 66 -8.39 13.91 3.10
CA GLU A 66 -9.09 12.85 3.83
C GLU A 66 -10.25 13.41 4.67
N ILE A 67 -11.40 12.72 4.60
CA ILE A 67 -12.60 12.99 5.38
C ILE A 67 -12.81 11.83 6.34
N GLY A 68 -13.07 12.14 7.62
CA GLY A 68 -13.38 11.13 8.63
C GLY A 68 -12.15 10.39 9.18
N LYS A 69 -10.95 10.97 9.08
CA LYS A 69 -9.69 10.36 9.57
C LYS A 69 -9.75 9.89 11.03
N THR A 70 -10.54 10.56 11.87
CA THR A 70 -10.71 10.22 13.30
C THR A 70 -11.99 9.42 13.57
N LEU A 71 -12.56 8.79 12.55
CA LEU A 71 -13.71 7.90 12.69
C LEU A 71 -13.21 6.51 13.11
N TYR A 72 -13.89 5.93 14.10
CA TYR A 72 -13.57 4.60 14.62
C TYR A 72 -14.85 3.79 14.72
N SER A 73 -14.77 2.48 14.49
CA SER A 73 -15.89 1.58 14.73
C SER A 73 -16.19 1.49 16.24
N ALA A 74 -17.46 1.53 16.59
CA ALA A 74 -17.94 1.24 17.94
C ALA A 74 -18.45 -0.21 18.04
N ASP A 75 -18.56 -0.72 19.26
CA ASP A 75 -19.17 -2.03 19.54
C ASP A 75 -20.40 -1.89 20.45
N PRO A 76 -21.53 -1.33 19.97
CA PRO A 76 -22.73 -1.14 20.76
C PRO A 76 -23.48 -2.44 21.07
N LEU A 77 -23.17 -3.53 20.35
CA LEU A 77 -23.81 -4.83 20.53
C LEU A 77 -23.01 -5.75 21.46
N GLU A 78 -21.82 -5.33 21.89
CA GLU A 78 -20.87 -6.14 22.66
C GLU A 78 -20.66 -7.51 22.00
N PHE A 79 -20.44 -7.50 20.68
CA PHE A 79 -20.51 -8.72 19.87
C PHE A 79 -19.32 -9.65 20.14
N SER A 80 -19.60 -10.88 20.59
CA SER A 80 -18.58 -11.91 20.81
C SER A 80 -19.09 -13.31 20.41
N VAL A 81 -18.55 -13.88 19.33
CA VAL A 81 -18.84 -15.28 18.92
C VAL A 81 -17.65 -16.18 19.18
N THR A 82 -16.47 -15.81 18.66
CA THR A 82 -15.21 -16.54 18.87
C THR A 82 -14.19 -15.68 19.59
N GLU A 83 -14.17 -14.40 19.26
CA GLU A 83 -13.34 -13.37 19.86
C GLU A 83 -14.20 -12.09 19.95
N PRO A 84 -14.03 -11.26 20.99
CA PRO A 84 -14.71 -9.97 21.08
C PRO A 84 -14.43 -9.10 19.85
N TYR A 85 -15.47 -8.46 19.30
CA TYR A 85 -15.33 -7.60 18.13
C TYR A 85 -14.32 -6.46 18.36
N ARG A 86 -14.27 -5.92 19.58
CA ARG A 86 -13.28 -4.89 19.98
C ARG A 86 -11.83 -5.36 19.85
N ASP A 87 -11.57 -6.64 20.07
CA ASP A 87 -10.21 -7.18 19.97
C ASP A 87 -9.82 -7.34 18.49
N ARG A 88 -10.77 -7.80 17.65
CA ARG A 88 -10.61 -7.83 16.19
C ARG A 88 -10.37 -6.45 15.58
N LEU A 89 -11.07 -5.42 16.07
CA LEU A 89 -10.85 -4.04 15.63
C LEU A 89 -9.41 -3.61 15.94
N ARG A 90 -8.93 -3.82 17.17
CA ARG A 90 -7.55 -3.48 17.55
C ARG A 90 -6.51 -4.25 16.73
N GLU A 91 -6.75 -5.54 16.46
CA GLU A 91 -5.85 -6.32 15.61
C GLU A 91 -5.82 -5.78 14.18
N ALA A 92 -6.98 -5.47 13.58
CA ALA A 92 -7.06 -4.88 12.26
C ALA A 92 -6.34 -3.52 12.18
N GLU A 93 -6.54 -2.66 13.18
CA GLU A 93 -5.83 -1.37 13.29
C GLU A 93 -4.30 -1.57 13.39
N GLN A 94 -3.83 -2.55 14.17
CA GLN A 94 -2.40 -2.85 14.28
C GLN A 94 -1.80 -3.39 12.99
N GLN A 95 -2.53 -4.25 12.27
CA GLN A 95 -2.05 -4.86 11.03
C GLN A 95 -2.05 -3.86 9.87
N THR A 96 -3.03 -2.97 9.81
CA THR A 96 -3.26 -2.09 8.66
C THR A 96 -2.80 -0.65 8.89
N GLY A 97 -2.73 -0.20 10.14
CA GLY A 97 -2.54 1.20 10.50
C GLY A 97 -3.77 2.08 10.23
N MET A 98 -4.92 1.50 9.87
CA MET A 98 -6.15 2.21 9.51
C MET A 98 -7.23 1.97 10.57
N HIS A 99 -8.01 3.00 10.88
CA HIS A 99 -9.13 2.94 11.84
C HIS A 99 -10.38 2.28 11.28
N GLU A 100 -10.52 2.31 9.95
CA GLU A 100 -11.63 1.71 9.23
C GLU A 100 -11.14 1.07 7.93
N ALA A 101 -11.97 0.17 7.39
CA ALA A 101 -11.66 -0.53 6.14
C ALA A 101 -11.79 0.36 4.88
N ALA A 102 -12.29 1.59 5.03
CA ALA A 102 -12.50 2.54 3.96
C ALA A 102 -11.83 3.88 4.27
N ILE A 103 -11.20 4.47 3.25
CA ILE A 103 -10.70 5.85 3.27
C ILE A 103 -11.61 6.67 2.36
N SER A 104 -12.08 7.81 2.85
CA SER A 104 -12.91 8.75 2.09
C SER A 104 -12.25 10.11 2.03
N GLY A 105 -12.52 10.89 0.98
CA GLY A 105 -11.92 12.20 0.80
C GLY A 105 -12.26 12.85 -0.53
N GLU A 106 -11.76 14.06 -0.71
CA GLU A 106 -11.86 14.82 -1.96
C GLU A 106 -10.48 14.92 -2.61
N ALA A 107 -10.41 14.83 -3.94
CA ALA A 107 -9.18 15.00 -4.71
C ALA A 107 -9.49 15.60 -6.07
N ARG A 108 -8.43 16.10 -6.74
CA ARG A 108 -8.47 16.42 -8.17
C ARG A 108 -7.96 15.22 -8.97
N LEU A 109 -8.51 15.07 -10.17
CA LEU A 109 -8.13 14.07 -11.16
C LEU A 109 -8.34 14.72 -12.53
N ASP A 110 -7.24 15.09 -13.19
CA ASP A 110 -7.22 15.72 -14.52
C ASP A 110 -6.65 14.79 -15.60
#